data_AF-A0AAV1I658-F1
#
_entry.id   AF-A0AAV1I658-F1
#
_cell.length_a   1.000
_cell.length_b   1.000
_cell.length_c   1.000
_cell.angle_alpha   90.00
_cell.angle_beta   90.00
_cell.angle_gamma   90.00
#
_symmetry.space_group_name_H-M   'P 1'
#
loop_
_entity.id
_entity.type
_entity.pdbx_description
1 polymer ?
#
loop_
_entity_poly.entity_id
_entity_poly.type
_entity_poly.pdbx_seq_one_letter_code
_entity_poly.pdbx_strand_id
1 'polypeptide(L)'
;MPSSSTNAGVLTRMRTGKQKRPLEDTADCSASDDRLGTAKEVRRRTAKHGCPLTLTLYVRWFSPSGKSKVNRLLLRPVTSVDALQGISKNLVSRAFPSGPERPDYLTSQEFLKFTPTEDFMSLPGEIFRTEFRLVVTHEGWEHTVLERELGAHVDPLRKMLVTVIEFESSPLLMVGHALGLRVSLIAYPVISIKKDFLDHVQEQLETNPDFQGGL
;
A
#
# COMPACT_ATOMS: atom_id res chain seq x y z
N MET A 1 32.83 28.15 -40.62
CA MET A 1 31.73 28.49 -41.54
C MET A 1 30.61 27.48 -41.32
N PRO A 2 29.35 27.94 -41.22
CA PRO A 2 28.30 27.28 -40.46
C PRO A 2 27.31 26.51 -41.35
N SER A 3 26.59 25.57 -40.77
CA SER A 3 25.23 25.25 -41.22
C SER A 3 24.37 24.85 -40.02
N SER A 4 23.75 25.87 -39.48
CA SER A 4 22.48 25.86 -38.76
C SER A 4 21.42 24.98 -39.40
N SER A 5 20.70 24.22 -38.58
CA SER A 5 19.27 24.01 -38.80
C SER A 5 18.55 23.86 -37.46
N THR A 6 18.02 25.01 -37.03
CA THR A 6 16.88 25.17 -36.14
C THR A 6 15.71 24.32 -36.65
N ASN A 7 14.99 23.62 -35.77
CA ASN A 7 13.57 23.40 -35.98
C ASN A 7 12.83 23.46 -34.65
N ALA A 8 12.04 24.53 -34.54
CA ALA A 8 11.03 24.74 -33.54
C ALA A 8 9.82 23.85 -33.84
N GLY A 9 9.31 23.18 -32.82
CA GLY A 9 8.03 22.48 -32.85
C GLY A 9 7.20 22.92 -31.65
N VAL A 10 6.44 24.00 -31.82
CA VAL A 10 5.35 24.39 -30.93
C VAL A 10 4.14 23.54 -31.31
N LEU A 11 3.50 22.84 -30.36
CA LEU A 11 2.12 22.40 -30.53
C LEU A 11 1.33 22.44 -29.21
N THR A 12 0.57 23.53 -29.09
CA THR A 12 -0.85 23.61 -28.74
C THR A 12 -1.41 22.80 -27.56
N ARG A 13 -1.75 23.58 -26.53
CA ARG A 13 -2.68 23.38 -25.42
C ARG A 13 -4.05 22.83 -25.88
N MET A 14 -4.56 21.80 -25.20
CA MET A 14 -6.02 21.57 -25.12
C MET A 14 -6.45 21.47 -23.65
N ARG A 15 -7.26 22.45 -23.24
CA ARG A 15 -8.13 22.45 -22.07
C ARG A 15 -9.52 22.04 -22.53
N THR A 16 -10.12 21.04 -21.90
CA THR A 16 -11.57 20.81 -21.75
C THR A 16 -11.69 19.55 -20.88
N GLY A 17 -12.54 19.41 -19.88
CA GLY A 17 -13.60 20.24 -19.34
C GLY A 17 -14.09 19.52 -18.09
N LYS A 18 -14.54 20.30 -17.10
CA LYS A 18 -15.26 19.78 -15.93
C LYS A 18 -16.55 19.12 -16.41
N GLN A 19 -16.80 17.89 -15.99
CA GLN A 19 -18.14 17.30 -16.03
C GLN A 19 -18.56 16.95 -14.60
N LYS A 20 -19.40 17.84 -14.04
CA LYS A 20 -20.35 17.55 -12.96
C LYS A 20 -21.69 17.21 -13.61
N ARG A 21 -22.39 16.21 -13.06
CA ARG A 21 -23.86 16.04 -13.03
C ARG A 21 -24.19 14.66 -12.41
N PRO A 22 -25.41 14.41 -11.92
CA PRO A 22 -26.22 15.20 -10.98
C PRO A 22 -26.70 14.35 -9.78
N LEU A 23 -27.13 15.06 -8.73
CA LEU A 23 -27.96 14.56 -7.64
C LEU A 23 -29.38 14.35 -8.20
N GLU A 24 -29.99 13.19 -7.98
CA GLU A 24 -31.45 13.05 -8.05
C GLU A 24 -31.98 12.57 -6.71
N ASP A 25 -32.92 13.38 -6.25
CA ASP A 25 -33.72 13.31 -5.04
C ASP A 25 -34.96 12.42 -5.27
N THR A 26 -35.62 12.11 -4.16
CA THR A 26 -37.03 11.70 -4.02
C THR A 26 -37.44 10.28 -4.43
N ALA A 27 -37.79 9.45 -3.44
CA ALA A 27 -39.20 9.08 -3.23
C ALA A 27 -39.41 8.51 -1.82
N ASP A 28 -40.32 9.19 -1.13
CA ASP A 28 -40.97 8.88 0.14
C ASP A 28 -42.10 7.87 -0.11
N CYS A 29 -42.33 6.92 0.81
CA CYS A 29 -43.58 6.17 0.90
C CYS A 29 -43.69 5.46 2.26
N SER A 30 -44.41 6.10 3.17
CA SER A 30 -44.97 5.56 4.40
C SER A 30 -46.08 4.52 4.14
N ALA A 31 -46.14 3.45 4.95
CA ALA A 31 -47.32 3.07 5.76
C ALA A 31 -47.20 1.64 6.34
N SER A 32 -47.12 1.59 7.68
CA SER A 32 -47.77 0.67 8.64
C SER A 32 -48.06 -0.79 8.27
N ASP A 33 -47.58 -1.74 9.10
CA ASP A 33 -48.50 -2.52 9.95
C ASP A 33 -47.77 -3.17 11.16
N ASP A 34 -48.48 -3.16 12.28
CA ASP A 34 -48.12 -3.74 13.58
C ASP A 34 -48.19 -5.27 13.53
N ARG A 35 -47.19 -5.96 14.08
CA ARG A 35 -47.39 -7.29 14.70
C ARG A 35 -46.34 -7.62 15.75
N LEU A 36 -46.83 -7.61 16.98
CA LEU A 36 -46.24 -8.07 18.22
C LEU A 36 -45.68 -9.51 18.06
N GLY A 37 -44.38 -9.67 18.32
CA GLY A 37 -43.70 -10.96 18.34
C GLY A 37 -42.44 -10.90 19.21
N THR A 38 -42.58 -11.18 20.50
CA THR A 38 -41.47 -11.36 21.44
C THR A 38 -40.63 -12.58 21.06
N ALA A 39 -39.42 -12.37 20.55
CA ALA A 39 -38.38 -13.38 20.48
C ALA A 39 -36.99 -12.74 20.51
N LYS A 40 -36.31 -12.90 21.65
CA LYS A 40 -34.85 -12.84 21.86
C LYS A 40 -34.09 -11.96 20.86
N GLU A 41 -33.87 -10.73 21.28
CA GLU A 41 -32.89 -9.82 20.71
C GLU A 41 -31.47 -10.32 21.00
N VAL A 42 -31.08 -11.43 20.36
CA VAL A 42 -29.69 -11.63 19.96
C VAL A 42 -29.51 -10.68 18.78
N ARG A 43 -29.27 -9.41 19.13
CA ARG A 43 -28.89 -8.36 18.19
C ARG A 43 -27.53 -8.79 17.62
N ARG A 44 -27.60 -9.62 16.58
CA ARG A 44 -26.52 -9.84 15.63
C ARG A 44 -26.09 -8.44 15.22
N ARG A 45 -24.96 -7.99 15.76
CA ARG A 45 -24.12 -6.99 15.11
C ARG A 45 -23.71 -7.63 13.79
N THR A 46 -24.58 -7.59 12.79
CA THR A 46 -24.17 -7.68 11.41
C THR A 46 -23.25 -6.49 11.24
N ALA A 47 -21.95 -6.79 11.32
CA ALA A 47 -20.88 -5.85 11.10
C ALA A 47 -21.28 -5.01 9.89
N LYS A 48 -21.51 -3.71 10.13
CA LYS A 48 -21.45 -2.74 9.04
C LYS A 48 -20.09 -3.01 8.43
N HIS A 49 -20.06 -3.59 7.24
CA HIS A 49 -18.85 -3.62 6.43
C HIS A 49 -18.59 -2.17 6.06
N GLY A 50 -17.98 -1.45 6.99
CA GLY A 50 -17.46 -0.11 6.81
C GLY A 50 -16.60 -0.11 5.56
N CYS A 51 -16.61 1.03 4.87
CA CYS A 51 -15.82 1.23 3.67
C CYS A 51 -14.40 0.68 3.94
N PRO A 52 -13.86 -0.21 3.09
CA PRO A 52 -12.55 -0.81 3.36
C PRO A 52 -11.53 0.31 3.50
N LEU A 53 -10.83 0.33 4.64
CA LEU A 53 -9.82 1.34 4.93
C LEU A 53 -8.85 1.45 3.74
N THR A 54 -8.66 2.66 3.23
CA THR A 54 -7.67 2.89 2.19
C THR A 54 -6.31 2.99 2.84
N LEU A 55 -5.44 2.02 2.56
CA LEU A 55 -4.11 1.95 3.16
C LEU A 55 -3.05 2.46 2.19
N THR A 56 -2.12 3.24 2.72
CA THR A 56 -0.94 3.73 2.01
C THR A 56 0.31 3.45 2.84
N LEU A 57 1.33 2.88 2.21
CA LEU A 57 2.65 2.72 2.82
C LEU A 57 3.57 3.83 2.32
N TYR A 58 4.03 4.69 3.21
CA TYR A 58 5.13 5.60 2.93
C TYR A 58 6.44 4.90 3.24
N VAL A 59 7.36 4.92 2.29
CA VAL A 59 8.71 4.37 2.42
C VAL A 59 9.70 5.51 2.33
N ARG A 60 10.45 5.74 3.40
CA ARG A 60 11.44 6.80 3.50
C ARG A 60 12.84 6.22 3.55
N TRP A 61 13.67 6.59 2.60
CA TRP A 61 15.06 6.18 2.53
C TRP A 61 15.97 7.32 2.93
N PHE A 62 16.98 7.02 3.74
CA PHE A 62 18.02 7.96 4.13
C PHE A 62 19.34 7.55 3.49
N SER A 63 19.97 8.52 2.84
CA SER A 63 21.29 8.36 2.22
C SER A 63 22.40 8.87 3.14
N PRO A 64 23.62 8.32 3.08
CA PRO A 64 24.75 8.79 3.87
C PRO A 64 25.05 10.29 3.70
N SER A 65 24.63 10.88 2.56
CA SER A 65 24.73 12.31 2.28
C SER A 65 23.78 13.21 3.09
N GLY A 66 22.93 12.63 3.95
CA GLY A 66 21.89 13.34 4.71
C GLY A 66 20.60 13.62 3.91
N LYS A 67 20.56 13.31 2.61
CA LYS A 67 19.33 13.42 1.80
C LYS A 67 18.37 12.29 2.15
N SER A 68 17.07 12.58 2.10
CA SER A 68 16.00 11.58 2.19
C SER A 68 15.11 11.59 0.95
N LYS A 69 14.59 10.41 0.59
CA LYS A 69 13.59 10.22 -0.47
C LYS A 69 12.38 9.53 0.15
N VAL A 70 11.18 10.07 -0.10
CA VAL A 70 9.92 9.48 0.36
C VAL A 70 9.15 8.98 -0.86
N ASN A 71 8.74 7.72 -0.83
CA ASN A 71 7.86 7.12 -1.81
C ASN A 71 6.50 6.81 -1.16
N ARG A 72 5.42 7.01 -1.90
CA ARG A 72 4.05 6.77 -1.44
C ARG A 72 3.48 5.59 -2.23
N LEU A 73 3.21 4.48 -1.55
CA LEU A 73 2.73 3.24 -2.15
C LEU A 73 1.28 3.00 -1.77
N LEU A 74 0.36 3.15 -2.72
CA LEU A 74 -1.03 2.77 -2.49
C LEU A 74 -1.11 1.25 -2.37
N LEU A 75 -1.77 0.77 -1.33
CA LEU A 75 -1.89 -0.65 -1.04
C LEU A 75 -3.24 -1.19 -1.53
N ARG A 76 -3.22 -2.31 -2.24
CA ARG A 76 -4.42 -3.08 -2.60
C ARG A 76 -4.46 -4.39 -1.82
N PRO A 77 -5.63 -4.81 -1.31
CA PRO A 77 -5.76 -6.07 -0.60
C PRO A 77 -5.57 -7.24 -1.56
N VAL A 78 -4.99 -8.33 -1.04
CA VAL A 78 -4.89 -9.62 -1.73
C VAL A 78 -5.33 -10.74 -0.79
N THR A 79 -6.06 -11.72 -1.32
CA THR A 79 -6.61 -12.82 -0.52
C THR A 79 -5.53 -13.77 -0.02
N SER A 80 -4.47 -13.97 -0.80
CA SER A 80 -3.30 -14.76 -0.45
C SER A 80 -2.10 -14.37 -1.29
N VAL A 81 -0.92 -14.89 -0.94
CA VAL A 81 0.30 -14.78 -1.75
C VAL A 81 0.11 -15.36 -3.16
N ASP A 82 -0.71 -16.40 -3.32
CA ASP A 82 -0.91 -17.04 -4.62
C ASP A 82 -1.79 -16.20 -5.55
N ALA A 83 -2.57 -15.28 -4.98
CA ALA A 83 -3.37 -14.27 -5.68
C ALA A 83 -2.55 -13.03 -6.11
N LEU A 84 -1.27 -12.94 -5.74
CA LEU A 84 -0.37 -11.95 -6.33
C LEU A 84 -0.33 -12.13 -7.84
N GLN A 85 -0.01 -11.06 -8.56
CA GLN A 85 0.11 -11.06 -10.02
C GLN A 85 1.49 -10.53 -10.43
N GLY A 86 1.83 -10.75 -11.70
CA GLY A 86 3.05 -10.20 -12.29
C GLY A 86 4.32 -10.66 -11.60
N ILE A 87 5.28 -9.74 -11.50
CA ILE A 87 6.61 -10.07 -11.00
C ILE A 87 6.58 -10.32 -9.49
N SER A 88 5.75 -9.61 -8.73
CA SER A 88 5.57 -9.80 -7.29
C SER A 88 5.27 -11.27 -6.92
N LYS A 89 4.40 -11.96 -7.68
CA LYS A 89 4.14 -13.40 -7.52
C LYS A 89 5.39 -14.24 -7.74
N ASN A 90 6.12 -13.98 -8.83
CA ASN A 90 7.32 -14.73 -9.21
C ASN A 90 8.41 -14.58 -8.15
N LEU A 91 8.59 -13.37 -7.61
CA LEU A 91 9.60 -13.12 -6.60
C LEU A 91 9.30 -13.83 -5.30
N VAL A 92 8.06 -13.74 -4.80
CA VAL A 92 7.68 -14.42 -3.56
C VAL A 92 7.72 -15.94 -3.73
N SER A 93 7.31 -16.45 -4.89
CA SER A 93 7.35 -17.89 -5.18
C SER A 93 8.78 -18.42 -5.31
N ARG A 94 9.73 -17.60 -5.76
CA ARG A 94 11.16 -17.97 -5.79
C ARG A 94 11.82 -17.88 -4.42
N ALA A 95 11.47 -16.86 -3.64
CA ALA A 95 11.98 -16.69 -2.29
C ALA A 95 11.43 -17.75 -1.32
N PHE A 96 10.18 -18.18 -1.53
CA PHE A 96 9.48 -19.17 -0.70
C PHE A 96 8.75 -20.22 -1.57
N PRO A 97 9.51 -21.19 -2.13
CA PRO A 97 8.99 -22.15 -3.13
C PRO A 97 8.00 -23.15 -2.54
N SER A 98 8.14 -23.54 -1.28
CA SER A 98 7.30 -24.55 -0.63
C SER A 98 6.26 -23.90 0.28
N GLY A 99 4.98 -24.23 0.11
CA GLY A 99 3.88 -23.76 0.97
C GLY A 99 4.08 -23.93 2.48
N PRO A 100 4.56 -25.08 2.99
CA PRO A 100 4.76 -25.29 4.43
C PRO A 100 5.98 -24.58 5.02
N GLU A 101 6.91 -24.09 4.18
CA GLU A 101 8.10 -23.34 4.62
C GLU A 101 7.90 -21.82 4.56
N ARG A 102 6.74 -21.37 4.06
CA ARG A 102 6.42 -19.95 4.02
C ARG A 102 6.25 -19.41 5.45
N PRO A 103 6.79 -18.22 5.74
CA PRO A 103 6.55 -17.56 7.02
C PRO A 103 5.06 -17.42 7.36
N ASP A 104 4.74 -17.51 8.65
CA ASP A 104 3.38 -17.42 9.20
C ASP A 104 2.62 -16.19 8.71
N TYR A 105 3.26 -15.03 8.63
CA TYR A 105 2.62 -13.79 8.19
C TYR A 105 2.20 -13.79 6.71
N LEU A 106 2.71 -14.72 5.90
CA LEU A 106 2.29 -14.91 4.51
C LEU A 106 1.10 -15.87 4.38
N THR A 107 0.90 -16.77 5.34
CA THR A 107 -0.06 -17.88 5.26
C THR A 107 -1.19 -17.80 6.29
N SER A 108 -0.91 -17.31 7.51
CA SER A 108 -1.83 -17.21 8.65
C SER A 108 -2.97 -16.23 8.39
N GLN A 109 -4.20 -16.61 8.77
CA GLN A 109 -5.39 -15.76 8.65
C GLN A 109 -5.41 -14.57 9.63
N GLU A 110 -4.51 -14.57 10.62
CA GLU A 110 -4.34 -13.45 11.56
C GLU A 110 -3.83 -12.17 10.87
N PHE A 111 -3.28 -12.31 9.67
CA PHE A 111 -2.75 -11.20 8.89
C PHE A 111 -3.62 -10.96 7.66
N LEU A 112 -3.97 -9.70 7.43
CA LEU A 112 -4.45 -9.19 6.16
C LEU A 112 -3.24 -8.92 5.26
N LYS A 113 -3.35 -9.25 3.97
CA LYS A 113 -2.24 -9.10 3.01
C LYS A 113 -2.58 -8.01 2.02
N PHE A 114 -1.58 -7.20 1.77
CA PHE A 114 -1.64 -6.12 0.81
C PHE A 114 -0.43 -6.18 -0.10
N THR A 115 -0.57 -5.62 -1.28
CA THR A 115 0.52 -5.43 -2.22
C THR A 115 0.44 -4.01 -2.77
N PRO A 116 1.56 -3.33 -3.04
CA PRO A 116 1.53 -2.02 -3.68
C PRO A 116 0.89 -2.09 -5.08
N THR A 117 0.37 -0.96 -5.56
CA THR A 117 -0.02 -0.82 -6.97
C THR A 117 1.19 -0.70 -7.89
N GLU A 118 2.33 -0.27 -7.36
CA GLU A 118 3.61 -0.12 -8.09
C GLU A 118 4.55 -1.27 -7.70
N ASP A 119 4.99 -2.08 -8.67
CA ASP A 119 5.78 -3.28 -8.38
C ASP A 119 7.25 -2.99 -7.98
N PHE A 120 7.84 -1.90 -8.50
CA PHE A 120 9.26 -1.58 -8.30
C PHE A 120 9.50 -0.09 -8.10
N MET A 121 10.55 0.21 -7.35
CA MET A 121 11.15 1.54 -7.32
C MET A 121 12.63 1.49 -7.63
N SER A 122 13.11 2.56 -8.26
CA SER A 122 14.54 2.81 -8.40
C SER A 122 15.12 3.27 -7.06
N LEU A 123 16.15 2.55 -6.61
CA LEU A 123 16.94 2.95 -5.47
C LEU A 123 17.77 4.19 -5.84
N PRO A 124 17.73 5.27 -5.04
CA PRO A 124 18.41 6.53 -5.36
C PRO A 124 19.93 6.46 -5.20
N GLY A 125 20.47 5.32 -4.75
CA GLY A 125 21.87 5.12 -4.41
C GLY A 125 22.00 4.29 -3.14
N GLU A 126 23.09 4.53 -2.39
CA GLU A 126 23.32 3.89 -1.10
C GLU A 126 22.30 4.37 -0.04
N ILE A 127 21.71 3.40 0.66
CA ILE A 127 20.73 3.63 1.73
C ILE A 127 21.31 3.07 3.01
N PHE A 128 21.39 3.88 4.06
CA PHE A 128 21.81 3.42 5.38
C PHE A 128 20.64 3.22 6.35
N ARG A 129 19.47 3.81 6.07
CA ARG A 129 18.26 3.65 6.87
C ARG A 129 17.01 3.67 6.00
N THR A 130 16.06 2.78 6.32
CA THR A 130 14.73 2.75 5.72
C THR A 130 13.67 2.84 6.82
N GLU A 131 12.73 3.75 6.68
CA GLU A 131 11.56 3.88 7.55
C GLU A 131 10.29 3.56 6.77
N PHE A 132 9.38 2.84 7.41
CA PHE A 132 8.05 2.54 6.92
C PHE A 132 7.02 3.25 7.77
N ARG A 133 6.09 3.93 7.12
CA ARG A 133 4.96 4.59 7.76
C ARG A 133 3.66 4.14 7.12
N LEU A 134 2.85 3.40 7.87
CA LEU A 134 1.51 2.97 7.45
C LEU A 134 0.52 4.09 7.73
N VAL A 135 -0.24 4.46 6.71
CA VAL A 135 -1.24 5.52 6.75
C VAL A 135 -2.59 4.96 6.34
N VAL A 136 -3.63 5.33 7.10
CA VAL A 136 -5.04 5.08 6.77
C VAL A 136 -5.66 6.37 6.28
N THR A 137 -6.38 6.33 5.16
CA THR A 137 -7.23 7.45 4.73
C THR A 137 -8.67 7.20 5.20
N HIS A 138 -9.19 8.12 6.02
CA HIS A 138 -10.56 8.08 6.55
C HIS A 138 -11.20 9.46 6.41
N GLU A 139 -12.40 9.54 5.82
CA GLU A 139 -13.13 10.80 5.59
C GLU A 139 -12.32 11.91 4.90
N GLY A 140 -11.38 11.52 4.02
CA GLY A 140 -10.50 12.44 3.29
C GLY A 140 -9.24 12.87 4.05
N TRP A 141 -9.06 12.43 5.29
CA TRP A 141 -7.88 12.69 6.12
C TRP A 141 -6.92 11.50 6.15
N GLU A 142 -5.62 11.78 6.20
CA GLU A 142 -4.56 10.77 6.35
C GLU A 142 -4.14 10.67 7.83
N HIS A 143 -4.26 9.48 8.42
CA HIS A 143 -3.85 9.17 9.79
C HIS A 143 -2.66 8.22 9.77
N THR A 144 -1.56 8.61 10.40
CA THR A 144 -0.40 7.73 10.58
C THR A 144 -0.68 6.73 11.69
N VAL A 145 -0.78 5.45 11.38
CA VAL A 145 -1.18 4.43 12.38
C VAL A 145 -0.01 3.59 12.88
N LEU A 146 1.07 3.52 12.12
CA LEU A 146 2.28 2.80 12.51
C LEU A 146 3.52 3.40 11.82
N GLU A 147 4.57 3.62 12.59
CA GLU A 147 5.91 3.96 12.08
C GLU A 147 6.92 2.93 12.57
N ARG A 148 7.82 2.48 11.69
CA ARG A 148 8.90 1.56 12.06
C ARG A 148 10.10 1.70 11.14
N GLU A 149 11.28 1.45 11.69
CA GLU A 149 12.52 1.33 10.94
C GLU A 149 12.73 -0.12 10.44
N LEU A 150 13.35 -0.28 9.28
CA LEU A 150 13.77 -1.58 8.74
C LEU A 150 14.97 -2.10 9.53
N GLY A 151 14.90 -3.34 10.02
CA GLY A 151 16.00 -3.93 10.79
C GLY A 151 16.04 -3.48 12.27
N ALA A 152 15.22 -2.51 12.68
CA ALA A 152 14.98 -2.26 14.10
C ALA A 152 14.36 -3.53 14.70
N HIS A 153 15.16 -4.19 15.54
CA HIS A 153 14.75 -5.41 16.21
C HIS A 153 13.53 -5.12 17.07
N VAL A 154 12.51 -5.97 16.89
CA VAL A 154 11.33 -6.09 17.75
C VAL A 154 10.24 -5.03 17.49
N ASP A 155 9.43 -5.24 16.46
CA ASP A 155 7.98 -5.04 16.64
C ASP A 155 7.50 -6.25 17.46
N PRO A 156 7.38 -6.17 18.79
CA PRO A 156 7.05 -7.32 19.63
C PRO A 156 5.67 -7.88 19.27
N LEU A 157 4.81 -7.00 18.76
CA LEU A 157 3.45 -7.31 18.39
C LEU A 157 3.31 -7.72 16.94
N ARG A 158 4.36 -7.58 16.10
CA ARG A 158 4.34 -7.86 14.67
C ARG A 158 3.09 -7.25 14.00
N LYS A 159 2.74 -6.00 14.34
CA LYS A 159 1.54 -5.30 13.82
C LYS A 159 1.59 -5.20 12.30
N MET A 160 2.77 -4.98 11.73
CA MET A 160 3.01 -4.96 10.29
C MET A 160 4.33 -5.65 9.95
N LEU A 161 4.34 -6.42 8.89
CA LEU A 161 5.50 -7.10 8.32
C LEU A 161 5.56 -6.78 6.82
N VAL A 162 6.75 -6.39 6.36
CA VAL A 162 6.98 -6.00 4.97
C VAL A 162 7.99 -6.98 4.37
N THR A 163 7.59 -7.68 3.32
CA THR A 163 8.53 -8.45 2.50
C THR A 163 9.29 -7.48 1.60
N VAL A 164 10.62 -7.48 1.68
CA VAL A 164 11.50 -6.62 0.89
C VAL A 164 12.34 -7.50 -0.02
N ILE A 165 12.44 -7.12 -1.30
CA ILE A 165 13.31 -7.80 -2.26
C ILE A 165 14.11 -6.76 -3.02
N GLU A 166 15.43 -6.88 -2.95
CA GLU A 166 16.38 -5.98 -3.59
C GLU A 166 17.03 -6.67 -4.79
N PHE A 167 17.15 -5.92 -5.89
CA PHE A 167 17.79 -6.35 -7.11
C PHE A 167 18.96 -5.42 -7.40
N GLU A 168 20.10 -6.03 -7.66
CA GLU A 168 21.27 -5.31 -8.15
C GLU A 168 21.73 -5.96 -9.45
N SER A 169 21.75 -5.19 -10.54
CA SER A 169 22.34 -5.67 -11.79
C SER A 169 23.88 -5.57 -11.70
N SER A 170 24.58 -6.66 -12.00
CA SER A 170 26.03 -6.63 -12.19
C SER A 170 26.38 -6.24 -13.64
N PRO A 171 27.23 -5.23 -13.86
CA PRO A 171 27.60 -4.77 -15.21
C PRO A 171 28.48 -5.78 -15.98
N LEU A 172 28.91 -6.89 -15.35
CA LEU A 172 29.86 -7.86 -15.93
C LEU A 172 29.26 -8.83 -16.97
N LEU A 173 27.95 -8.81 -17.22
CA LEU A 173 27.29 -9.76 -18.14
C LEU A 173 26.95 -9.23 -19.53
N MET A 174 27.24 -7.97 -19.86
CA MET A 174 27.02 -7.44 -21.21
C MET A 174 28.34 -7.42 -22.00
N VAL A 175 28.65 -8.57 -22.61
CA VAL A 175 29.71 -8.68 -23.62
C VAL A 175 29.36 -7.76 -24.80
N GLY A 176 30.15 -6.69 -24.97
CA GLY A 176 30.08 -5.82 -26.15
C GLY A 176 29.36 -4.49 -25.90
N HIS A 177 30.12 -3.49 -25.42
CA HIS A 177 29.92 -2.06 -25.72
C HIS A 177 28.53 -1.43 -25.50
N ALA A 178 27.77 -1.82 -24.47
CA ALA A 178 26.57 -1.08 -24.09
C ALA A 178 26.61 -0.72 -22.59
N LEU A 179 26.93 0.56 -22.33
CA LEU A 179 26.60 1.34 -21.12
C LEU A 179 26.66 0.55 -19.79
N GLY A 180 27.77 0.68 -19.05
CA GLY A 180 27.95 0.12 -17.69
C GLY A 180 27.00 0.71 -16.63
N LEU A 181 25.69 0.61 -16.86
CA LEU A 181 24.62 1.08 -16.00
C LEU A 181 24.36 0.04 -14.92
N ARG A 182 24.68 0.39 -13.68
CA ARG A 182 24.22 -0.34 -12.50
C ARG A 182 22.80 0.10 -12.20
N VAL A 183 21.85 -0.82 -12.34
CA VAL A 183 20.46 -0.64 -11.96
C VAL A 183 20.23 -1.33 -10.62
N SER A 184 19.80 -0.56 -9.64
CA SER A 184 19.38 -1.06 -8.32
C SER A 184 17.88 -0.84 -8.18
N LEU A 185 17.12 -1.92 -8.05
CA LEU A 185 15.66 -1.90 -7.87
C LEU A 185 15.30 -2.49 -6.51
N ILE A 186 14.18 -2.04 -5.97
CA ILE A 186 13.60 -2.60 -4.75
C ILE A 186 12.10 -2.80 -4.95
N ALA A 187 11.60 -3.90 -4.39
CA ALA A 187 10.19 -4.28 -4.43
C ALA A 187 9.69 -4.60 -3.02
N TYR A 188 8.41 -4.31 -2.78
CA TYR A 188 7.69 -4.62 -1.54
C TYR A 188 6.48 -5.50 -1.84
N PRO A 189 6.67 -6.74 -2.32
CA PRO A 189 5.60 -7.52 -2.95
C PRO A 189 4.44 -7.84 -2.01
N VAL A 190 4.70 -7.94 -0.69
CA VAL A 190 3.69 -8.26 0.32
C VAL A 190 3.89 -7.40 1.57
N ILE A 191 2.82 -6.77 2.02
CA ILE A 191 2.70 -6.11 3.31
C ILE A 191 1.62 -6.88 4.09
N SER A 192 2.04 -7.56 5.15
CA SER A 192 1.15 -8.30 6.05
C SER A 192 0.86 -7.45 7.28
N ILE A 193 -0.41 -7.21 7.59
CA ILE A 193 -0.84 -6.38 8.71
C ILE A 193 -1.76 -7.22 9.60
N LYS A 194 -1.54 -7.20 10.92
CA LYS A 194 -2.41 -7.93 11.84
C LYS A 194 -3.85 -7.42 11.75
N LYS A 195 -4.79 -8.37 11.68
CA LYS A 195 -6.22 -8.07 11.58
C LYS A 195 -6.70 -7.30 12.81
N ASP A 196 -6.44 -7.82 14.01
CA ASP A 196 -6.87 -7.17 15.26
C ASP A 196 -6.32 -5.75 15.42
N PHE A 197 -5.12 -5.48 14.89
CA PHE A 197 -4.56 -4.13 14.86
C PHE A 197 -5.35 -3.19 13.95
N LEU A 198 -5.67 -3.62 12.72
CA LEU A 198 -6.48 -2.82 11.81
C LEU A 198 -7.93 -2.66 12.28
N ASP A 199 -8.50 -3.70 12.87
CA ASP A 199 -9.85 -3.66 13.45
C ASP A 199 -9.89 -2.63 14.60
N HIS A 200 -8.86 -2.58 15.46
CA HIS A 200 -8.75 -1.58 16.51
C HIS A 200 -8.54 -0.16 15.97
N VAL A 201 -7.71 0.01 14.94
CA VAL A 201 -7.54 1.30 14.24
C VAL A 201 -8.86 1.79 13.67
N GLN A 202 -9.62 0.90 13.02
CA GLN A 202 -10.92 1.24 12.47
C GLN A 202 -11.89 1.67 13.58
N GLU A 203 -11.95 0.92 14.68
CA GLU A 203 -12.78 1.27 15.84
C GLU A 203 -12.41 2.64 16.41
N GLN A 204 -11.11 2.96 16.55
CA GLN A 204 -10.66 4.28 17.01
C GLN A 204 -11.08 5.39 16.04
N LEU A 205 -10.94 5.19 14.73
CA LEU A 205 -11.35 6.19 13.73
C LEU A 205 -12.86 6.45 13.72
N GLU A 206 -13.67 5.43 14.00
CA GLU A 206 -15.14 5.54 14.01
C GLU A 206 -15.69 6.10 15.33
N THR A 207 -15.00 5.85 16.46
CA THR A 207 -15.54 6.14 17.81
C THR A 207 -14.83 7.29 18.53
N ASN A 208 -13.60 7.62 18.14
CA ASN A 208 -12.78 8.62 18.79
C ASN A 208 -12.46 9.77 17.82
N PRO A 209 -13.20 10.90 17.87
CA PRO A 209 -12.98 12.03 16.96
C PRO A 209 -11.62 12.71 17.16
N ASP A 210 -10.98 12.50 18.31
CA ASP A 210 -9.66 13.06 18.64
C ASP A 210 -8.51 12.14 18.25
N PHE A 211 -8.77 11.00 17.59
CA PHE A 211 -7.73 10.06 17.19
C PHE A 211 -6.84 10.64 16.08
N GLN A 212 -5.60 10.99 16.43
CA GLN A 212 -4.62 11.55 15.50
C GLN A 212 -3.69 10.49 14.86
N GLY A 213 -3.87 9.21 15.19
CA GLY A 213 -2.96 8.14 14.80
C GLY A 213 -1.95 7.75 15.89
N GLY A 214 -1.08 6.78 15.57
CA GLY A 214 -0.03 6.25 16.45
C GLY A 214 -0.55 5.33 17.55
N LEU A 215 -0.32 4.02 17.41
CA LEU A 215 -0.67 2.98 18.39
C LEU A 215 0.50 2.06 18.70
#